data_AF-A0A8T5GUA1-F1
#
_entry.id   AF-A0A8T5GUA1-F1
#
_cell.length_a   1.000
_cell.length_b   1.000
_cell.length_c   1.000
_cell.angle_alpha   90.00
_cell.angle_beta   90.00
_cell.angle_gamma   90.00
#
_symmetry.space_group_name_H-M   'P 1'
#
loop_
_entity.id
_entity.type
_entity.pdbx_description
1 polymer ?
#
loop_
_entity_poly.entity_id
_entity_poly.type
_entity_poly.pdbx_seq_one_letter_code
_entity_poly.pdbx_strand_id
1 'polypeptide(L)'
;MTPKRHTPENENRLKVNAWYTKHQPLRQTRFLVTGLEASVESIADLFSWKGGVHHIVLHLLSTCAELRFVHLGNAIVAGMETGDDPFQHFDDMVVKFSETITEGLLGSDEAPFAWIHVGHGDHDGHEAFLSDGSEGEGPYLETAKIAEAIEAMKGTCSYICLPVCHSLPSKLALEACENTALVFGSAEDIVTEINTQCIEATLNYAELKSRMKSVILGERHA
;
A
#
# COMPACT_ATOMS: atom_id res chain seq x y z
N MET A 1 -13.95 -37.35 5.12
CA MET A 1 -13.38 -36.17 4.44
C MET A 1 -12.03 -36.56 3.88
N THR A 2 -11.91 -36.69 2.57
CA THR A 2 -10.62 -36.97 1.91
C THR A 2 -9.74 -35.74 2.08
N PRO A 3 -8.46 -35.86 2.50
CA PRO A 3 -7.56 -34.72 2.53
C PRO A 3 -7.42 -34.18 1.10
N LYS A 4 -7.80 -32.92 0.87
CA LYS A 4 -7.59 -32.28 -0.44
C LYS A 4 -6.09 -32.33 -0.71
N ARG A 5 -5.68 -32.97 -1.81
CA ARG A 5 -4.28 -33.00 -2.24
C ARG A 5 -3.75 -31.57 -2.35
N HIS A 6 -2.58 -31.32 -1.78
CA HIS A 6 -1.84 -30.08 -1.98
C HIS A 6 -1.45 -29.99 -3.46
N THR A 7 -2.26 -29.27 -4.24
CA THR A 7 -1.88 -28.76 -5.54
C THR A 7 -1.19 -27.41 -5.33
N PRO A 8 -0.32 -26.95 -6.26
CA PRO A 8 0.29 -25.62 -6.18
C PRO A 8 -0.74 -24.50 -6.00
N GLU A 9 -1.91 -24.62 -6.63
CA GLU A 9 -3.04 -23.71 -6.45
C GLU A 9 -3.60 -23.70 -5.01
N ASN A 10 -3.66 -24.86 -4.36
CA ASN A 10 -4.08 -24.95 -2.96
C ASN A 10 -3.04 -24.36 -2.00
N GLU A 11 -1.74 -24.49 -2.28
CA GLU A 11 -0.68 -23.91 -1.46
C GLU A 11 -0.63 -22.39 -1.56
N ASN A 12 -0.74 -21.85 -2.78
CA ASN A 12 -0.81 -20.41 -3.00
C ASN A 12 -2.03 -19.80 -2.31
N ARG A 13 -3.20 -20.43 -2.46
CA ARG A 13 -4.42 -19.99 -1.77
C ARG A 13 -4.29 -19.98 -0.25
N LEU A 14 -3.60 -20.96 0.34
CA LEU A 14 -3.37 -21.00 1.79
C LEU A 14 -2.44 -19.87 2.26
N LYS A 15 -1.40 -19.55 1.48
CA LYS A 15 -0.49 -18.42 1.77
C LYS A 15 -1.24 -17.09 1.69
N VAL A 16 -2.05 -16.91 0.64
CA VAL A 16 -2.94 -15.76 0.46
C VAL A 16 -3.83 -15.59 1.70
N ASN A 17 -4.61 -16.61 2.06
CA ASN A 17 -5.50 -16.54 3.23
C ASN A 17 -4.76 -16.19 4.53
N ALA A 18 -3.56 -16.76 4.75
CA ALA A 18 -2.74 -16.43 5.92
C ALA A 18 -2.29 -14.96 5.93
N TRP A 19 -1.87 -14.43 4.77
CA TRP A 19 -1.48 -13.03 4.64
C TRP A 19 -2.64 -12.08 4.92
N TYR A 20 -3.83 -12.30 4.34
CA TYR A 20 -5.01 -11.44 4.59
C TYR A 20 -5.50 -11.54 6.03
N THR A 21 -5.46 -12.73 6.62
CA THR A 21 -5.82 -12.93 8.03
C THR A 21 -4.87 -12.16 8.94
N LYS A 22 -3.56 -12.19 8.65
CA LYS A 22 -2.54 -11.49 9.43
C LYS A 22 -2.65 -9.96 9.28
N HIS A 23 -2.70 -9.47 8.05
CA HIS A 23 -2.48 -8.06 7.76
C HIS A 23 -3.78 -7.24 7.65
N GLN A 24 -4.93 -7.89 7.43
CA GLN A 24 -6.25 -7.26 7.33
C GLN A 24 -6.24 -5.95 6.52
N PRO A 25 -5.65 -5.94 5.31
CA PRO A 25 -5.36 -4.70 4.57
C PRO A 25 -6.62 -3.89 4.30
N LEU A 26 -7.79 -4.55 4.26
CA LEU A 26 -9.08 -3.91 4.01
C LEU A 26 -9.55 -2.98 5.14
N ARG A 27 -8.99 -3.07 6.35
CA ARG A 27 -9.35 -2.16 7.44
C ARG A 27 -8.72 -0.78 7.31
N GLN A 28 -7.64 -0.64 6.55
CA GLN A 28 -7.00 0.65 6.33
C GLN A 28 -7.61 1.35 5.11
N THR A 29 -7.92 2.64 5.25
CA THR A 29 -8.74 3.42 4.30
C THR A 29 -8.02 4.63 3.73
N ARG A 30 -6.74 4.80 4.08
CA ARG A 30 -5.99 6.02 3.80
C ARG A 30 -4.82 5.74 2.86
N PHE A 31 -4.76 6.46 1.74
CA PHE A 31 -3.53 6.65 0.99
C PHE A 31 -2.91 7.96 1.45
N LEU A 32 -1.71 7.90 2.01
CA LEU A 32 -0.97 9.05 2.49
C LEU A 32 0.14 9.39 1.49
N VAL A 33 0.23 10.65 1.10
CA VAL A 33 1.39 11.20 0.38
C VAL A 33 2.05 12.27 1.24
N THR A 34 3.37 12.18 1.39
CA THR A 34 4.20 13.10 2.21
C THR A 34 5.38 13.62 1.40
N GLY A 35 6.00 14.72 1.85
CA GLY A 35 7.13 15.34 1.15
C GLY A 35 6.68 16.24 0.00
N LEU A 36 5.46 16.76 0.07
CA LEU A 36 4.86 17.64 -0.92
C LEU A 36 4.99 19.10 -0.49
N GLU A 37 5.03 20.03 -1.43
CA GLU A 37 4.90 21.44 -1.09
C GLU A 37 3.51 21.74 -0.53
N ALA A 38 3.39 22.70 0.39
CA ALA A 38 2.13 23.12 0.98
C ALA A 38 1.05 23.55 -0.05
N SER A 39 1.46 23.84 -1.29
CA SER A 39 0.56 24.17 -2.40
C SER A 39 -0.22 22.96 -2.96
N VAL A 40 0.14 21.73 -2.58
CA VAL A 40 -0.48 20.49 -3.06
C VAL A 40 -1.42 19.92 -1.99
N GLU A 41 -2.69 20.29 -2.06
CA GLU A 41 -3.70 19.88 -1.08
C GLU A 41 -4.64 18.77 -1.61
N SER A 42 -4.62 18.52 -2.93
CA SER A 42 -5.53 17.60 -3.59
C SER A 42 -4.91 16.88 -4.78
N ILE A 43 -5.62 15.84 -5.26
CA ILE A 43 -5.27 15.15 -6.53
C ILE A 43 -5.30 16.13 -7.70
N ALA A 44 -6.17 17.14 -7.67
CA ALA A 44 -6.27 18.14 -8.73
C ALA A 44 -4.96 18.95 -8.86
N ASP A 45 -4.35 19.27 -7.72
CA ASP A 45 -3.13 20.07 -7.65
C ASP A 45 -1.92 19.30 -8.22
N LEU A 46 -1.90 17.97 -8.06
CA LEU A 46 -0.87 17.11 -8.66
C LEU A 46 -0.80 17.23 -10.20
N PHE A 47 -1.93 17.51 -10.88
CA PHE A 47 -1.92 17.69 -12.33
C PHE A 47 -1.20 18.97 -12.77
N SER A 48 -1.03 19.93 -11.87
CA SER A 48 -0.32 21.19 -12.12
C SER A 48 1.06 21.22 -11.44
N TRP A 49 1.37 20.26 -10.58
CA TRP A 49 2.61 20.18 -9.81
C TRP A 49 3.70 19.40 -10.55
N LYS A 50 4.94 19.88 -10.48
CA LYS A 50 6.20 19.35 -11.06
C LYS A 50 6.12 18.03 -11.85
N GLY A 51 5.75 18.08 -13.14
CA GLY A 51 5.60 16.88 -14.00
C GLY A 51 4.14 16.59 -14.41
N GLY A 52 3.19 17.28 -13.79
CA GLY A 52 1.79 17.37 -14.19
C GLY A 52 1.10 16.00 -14.28
N VAL A 53 0.37 15.74 -15.38
CA VAL A 53 -0.35 14.47 -15.59
C VAL A 53 0.55 13.22 -15.59
N HIS A 54 1.86 13.38 -15.75
CA HIS A 54 2.84 12.30 -15.73
C HIS A 54 3.57 12.18 -14.39
N HIS A 55 3.11 12.91 -13.37
CA HIS A 55 3.71 12.87 -12.04
C HIS A 55 3.67 11.45 -11.45
N ILE A 56 4.79 11.00 -10.88
CA ILE A 56 4.94 9.64 -10.36
C ILE A 56 3.92 9.30 -9.27
N VAL A 57 3.57 10.27 -8.43
CA VAL A 57 2.51 10.15 -7.41
C VAL A 57 1.16 9.75 -8.02
N LEU A 58 0.75 10.33 -9.16
CA LEU A 58 -0.53 9.97 -9.79
C LEU A 58 -0.52 8.51 -10.25
N HIS A 59 0.61 8.06 -10.81
CA HIS A 59 0.78 6.66 -11.19
C HIS A 59 0.71 5.74 -9.96
N LEU A 60 1.44 6.07 -8.90
CA LEU A 60 1.46 5.29 -7.65
C LEU A 60 0.09 5.24 -6.96
N LEU A 61 -0.66 6.35 -6.93
CA LEU A 61 -2.03 6.39 -6.40
C LEU A 61 -2.97 5.50 -7.22
N SER A 62 -2.87 5.54 -8.55
CA SER A 62 -3.63 4.65 -9.43
C SER A 62 -3.30 3.19 -9.14
N THR A 63 -2.03 2.85 -9.02
CA THR A 63 -1.58 1.50 -8.68
C THR A 63 -2.07 1.05 -7.31
N CYS A 64 -1.97 1.89 -6.28
CA CYS A 64 -2.47 1.55 -4.94
C CYS A 64 -3.98 1.28 -4.97
N ALA A 65 -4.74 2.01 -5.79
CA ALA A 65 -6.16 1.74 -6.00
C ALA A 65 -6.42 0.38 -6.70
N GLU A 66 -5.61 0.01 -7.69
CA GLU A 66 -5.69 -1.30 -8.34
C GLU A 66 -5.34 -2.44 -7.37
N LEU A 67 -4.28 -2.28 -6.57
CA LEU A 67 -3.88 -3.25 -5.54
C LEU A 67 -4.97 -3.40 -4.47
N ARG A 68 -5.58 -2.29 -4.05
CA ARG A 68 -6.73 -2.31 -3.15
C ARG A 68 -7.89 -3.12 -3.74
N PHE A 69 -8.16 -2.99 -5.03
CA PHE A 69 -9.15 -3.78 -5.73
C PHE A 69 -8.78 -5.27 -5.75
N VAL A 70 -7.51 -5.61 -5.98
CA VAL A 70 -7.01 -6.99 -5.89
C VAL A 70 -7.22 -7.56 -4.48
N HIS A 71 -6.92 -6.79 -3.44
CA HIS A 71 -7.17 -7.19 -2.05
C HIS A 71 -8.64 -7.45 -1.76
N LEU A 72 -9.54 -6.61 -2.27
CA LEU A 72 -10.97 -6.84 -2.15
C LEU A 72 -11.38 -8.15 -2.83
N GLY A 73 -10.94 -8.37 -4.07
CA GLY A 73 -11.26 -9.58 -4.81
C GLY A 73 -10.80 -10.84 -4.07
N ASN A 74 -9.59 -10.82 -3.54
CA ASN A 74 -9.03 -11.94 -2.78
C ASN A 74 -9.76 -12.17 -1.46
N ALA A 75 -10.13 -11.09 -0.75
CA ALA A 75 -10.93 -11.20 0.47
C ALA A 75 -12.34 -11.75 0.21
N ILE A 76 -12.99 -11.34 -0.89
CA ILE A 76 -14.29 -11.91 -1.31
C ILE A 76 -14.14 -13.41 -1.58
N VAL A 77 -13.12 -13.82 -2.34
CA VAL A 77 -12.87 -15.23 -2.63
C VAL A 77 -12.63 -16.03 -1.34
N ALA A 78 -11.87 -15.48 -0.39
CA ALA A 78 -11.63 -16.11 0.91
C ALA A 78 -12.90 -16.16 1.80
N GLY A 79 -13.69 -15.08 1.82
CA GLY A 79 -14.95 -14.96 2.56
C GLY A 79 -16.02 -15.92 2.06
N MET A 80 -16.13 -16.10 0.74
CA MET A 80 -17.05 -17.07 0.12
C MET A 80 -16.81 -18.52 0.57
N GLU A 81 -15.59 -18.87 0.98
CA GLU A 81 -15.25 -20.22 1.47
C GLU A 81 -15.46 -20.39 2.99
N THR A 82 -15.41 -19.29 3.75
CA THR A 82 -15.43 -19.27 5.21
C THR A 82 -16.79 -18.84 5.79
N GLY A 83 -17.63 -18.18 4.98
CA GLY A 83 -18.92 -17.62 5.40
C GLY A 83 -18.83 -16.23 6.02
N ASP A 84 -17.64 -15.62 6.03
CA ASP A 84 -17.45 -14.23 6.48
C ASP A 84 -17.93 -13.25 5.39
N ASP A 85 -18.60 -12.18 5.82
CA ASP A 85 -19.04 -11.10 4.93
C ASP A 85 -17.83 -10.21 4.56
N PRO A 86 -17.35 -10.24 3.31
CA PRO A 86 -16.18 -9.49 2.88
C PRO A 86 -16.44 -7.98 2.81
N PHE A 87 -17.71 -7.55 2.87
CA PHE A 87 -18.11 -6.15 2.76
C PHE A 87 -18.22 -5.44 4.12
N GLN A 88 -18.17 -6.18 5.24
CA GLN A 88 -18.21 -5.57 6.59
C GLN A 88 -17.05 -4.64 6.90
N HIS A 89 -16.00 -4.65 6.08
CA HIS A 89 -14.77 -3.90 6.30
C HIS A 89 -14.40 -3.01 5.10
N PHE A 90 -15.39 -2.61 4.29
CA PHE A 90 -15.15 -1.77 3.12
C PHE A 90 -15.57 -0.32 3.37
N ASP A 91 -14.64 0.45 3.93
CA ASP A 91 -14.77 1.90 4.02
C ASP A 91 -14.22 2.59 2.77
N ASP A 92 -14.73 3.80 2.49
CA ASP A 92 -14.28 4.62 1.37
C ASP A 92 -12.80 4.97 1.48
N MET A 93 -12.10 4.88 0.34
CA MET A 93 -10.70 5.26 0.26
C MET A 93 -10.54 6.78 0.24
N VAL A 94 -9.71 7.31 1.14
CA VAL A 94 -9.35 8.72 1.20
C VAL A 94 -7.87 8.90 0.87
N VAL A 95 -7.57 9.83 -0.03
CA VAL A 95 -6.20 10.30 -0.27
C VAL A 95 -5.93 11.52 0.60
N LYS A 96 -4.87 11.48 1.41
CA LYS A 96 -4.40 12.60 2.21
C LYS A 96 -3.02 13.04 1.75
N PHE A 97 -2.87 14.35 1.64
CA PHE A 97 -1.61 15.01 1.32
C PHE A 97 -1.10 15.70 2.57
N SER A 98 0.20 15.61 2.82
CA SER A 98 0.86 16.31 3.91
C SER A 98 2.24 16.75 3.45
N GLU A 99 2.68 17.88 3.95
CA GLU A 99 4.01 18.39 3.65
C GLU A 99 5.08 17.50 4.27
N THR A 100 4.86 17.04 5.51
CA THR A 100 5.86 16.36 6.32
C THR A 100 5.46 14.91 6.65
N ILE A 101 6.45 14.07 6.95
CA ILE A 101 6.23 12.72 7.51
C ILE A 101 5.69 12.87 8.93
N THR A 102 6.21 13.83 9.70
CA THR A 102 5.80 14.07 11.08
C THR A 102 4.31 14.35 11.21
N GLU A 103 3.76 15.27 10.41
CA GLU A 103 2.33 15.59 10.48
C GLU A 103 1.46 14.51 9.85
N GLY A 104 1.85 14.00 8.67
CA GLY A 104 1.01 13.10 7.89
C GLY A 104 1.01 11.66 8.38
N LEU A 105 2.16 11.15 8.81
CA LEU A 105 2.36 9.76 9.23
C LEU A 105 2.42 9.66 10.75
N LEU A 106 3.38 10.35 11.37
CA LEU A 106 3.68 10.18 12.81
C LEU A 106 2.61 10.80 13.72
N GLY A 107 1.81 11.73 13.20
CA GLY A 107 0.65 12.31 13.89
C GLY A 107 -0.59 11.42 13.94
N SER A 108 -0.52 10.17 13.47
CA SER A 108 -1.65 9.23 13.38
C SER A 108 -1.41 7.98 14.22
N ASP A 109 -2.44 7.54 14.95
CA ASP A 109 -2.42 6.26 15.67
C ASP A 109 -2.69 5.05 14.76
N GLU A 110 -3.13 5.29 13.53
CA GLU A 110 -3.49 4.25 12.55
C GLU A 110 -2.58 4.29 11.33
N ALA A 111 -2.08 3.12 10.94
CA ALA A 111 -1.26 2.95 9.75
C ALA A 111 -2.09 3.23 8.48
N PRO A 112 -1.56 3.99 7.51
CA PRO A 112 -2.24 4.13 6.22
C PRO A 112 -2.25 2.79 5.47
N PHE A 113 -3.17 2.61 4.52
CA PHE A 113 -3.10 1.47 3.61
C PHE A 113 -1.84 1.57 2.74
N ALA A 114 -1.61 2.76 2.19
CA ALA A 114 -0.43 3.07 1.40
C ALA A 114 0.20 4.38 1.87
N TRP A 115 1.51 4.41 1.97
CA TRP A 115 2.30 5.62 2.20
C TRP A 115 3.27 5.84 1.04
N ILE A 116 3.19 7.02 0.43
CA ILE A 116 4.10 7.46 -0.63
C ILE A 116 4.87 8.66 -0.10
N HIS A 117 6.20 8.60 -0.15
CA HIS A 117 7.04 9.73 0.24
C HIS A 117 7.85 10.24 -0.94
N VAL A 118 7.68 11.53 -1.29
CA VAL A 118 8.31 12.15 -2.48
C VAL A 118 9.33 13.25 -2.14
N GLY A 119 9.85 13.24 -0.91
CA GLY A 119 11.00 14.06 -0.52
C GLY A 119 12.32 13.47 -0.99
N HIS A 120 13.33 13.53 -0.13
CA HIS A 120 14.68 13.01 -0.34
C HIS A 120 15.00 11.89 0.63
N GLY A 121 15.77 10.91 0.15
CA GLY A 121 16.42 9.93 1.00
C GLY A 121 17.91 10.22 1.07
N ASP A 122 18.51 9.88 2.20
CA ASP A 122 19.94 10.02 2.44
C ASP A 122 20.45 8.84 3.29
N HIS A 123 21.77 8.65 3.33
CA HIS A 123 22.41 7.70 4.23
C HIS A 123 23.83 8.15 4.58
N ASP A 124 24.24 7.96 5.83
CA ASP A 124 25.60 8.26 6.28
C ASP A 124 26.55 7.05 6.21
N GLY A 125 26.03 5.90 5.73
CA GLY A 125 26.75 4.62 5.66
C GLY A 125 26.42 3.68 6.81
N HIS A 126 25.77 4.17 7.86
CA HIS A 126 25.26 3.37 8.98
C HIS A 126 23.75 3.48 9.09
N GLU A 127 23.24 4.71 9.07
CA GLU A 127 21.83 5.03 9.23
C GLU A 127 21.24 5.51 7.90
N ALA A 128 19.94 5.23 7.73
CA ALA A 128 19.15 5.68 6.60
C ALA A 128 18.23 6.82 7.05
N PHE A 129 18.02 7.80 6.18
CA PHE A 129 17.23 8.98 6.50
C PHE A 129 16.22 9.31 5.40
N LEU A 130 15.11 9.93 5.79
CA LEU A 130 14.12 10.52 4.90
C LEU A 130 13.88 11.98 5.31
N SER A 131 13.78 12.88 4.34
CA SER A 131 13.48 14.30 4.60
C SER A 131 12.06 14.48 5.11
N ASP A 132 11.89 15.29 6.15
CA ASP A 132 10.58 15.64 6.72
C ASP A 132 9.99 16.89 6.06
N GLY A 133 9.77 16.83 4.74
CA GLY A 133 9.33 17.99 3.96
C GLY A 133 9.58 17.81 2.47
N SER A 134 9.21 18.83 1.69
CA SER A 134 9.50 18.89 0.25
C SER A 134 10.94 19.40 -0.03
N GLU A 135 11.56 18.87 -1.09
CA GLU A 135 12.78 19.43 -1.70
C GLU A 135 13.98 19.71 -0.78
N GLY A 136 14.31 18.80 0.13
CA GLY A 136 15.60 18.81 0.85
C GLY A 136 15.74 19.98 1.84
N GLU A 137 14.71 20.81 1.95
CA GLU A 137 14.52 21.81 2.99
C GLU A 137 13.74 21.17 4.12
N GLY A 138 14.35 21.09 5.30
CA GLY A 138 13.74 20.48 6.48
C GLY A 138 14.66 19.48 7.19
N PRO A 139 14.26 19.01 8.38
CA PRO A 139 15.03 18.01 9.11
C PRO A 139 14.95 16.66 8.40
N TYR A 140 16.02 15.88 8.52
CA TYR A 140 16.02 14.48 8.14
C TYR A 140 15.64 13.63 9.35
N LEU A 141 14.75 12.66 9.13
CA LEU A 141 14.34 11.68 10.12
C LEU A 141 15.08 10.39 9.86
N GLU A 142 15.60 9.79 10.93
CA GLU A 142 16.12 8.42 10.88
C GLU A 142 14.99 7.46 10.51
N THR A 143 15.19 6.67 9.46
CA THR A 143 14.18 5.74 8.97
C THR A 143 13.82 4.69 10.01
N ALA A 144 14.76 4.31 10.89
CA ALA A 144 14.49 3.41 12.02
C ALA A 144 13.42 3.97 12.97
N LYS A 145 13.46 5.28 13.28
CA LYS A 145 12.43 5.93 14.12
C LYS A 145 11.07 5.96 13.45
N ILE A 146 11.04 6.11 12.12
CA ILE A 146 9.79 6.00 11.36
C ILE A 146 9.25 4.57 11.42
N ALA A 147 10.11 3.56 11.28
CA ALA A 147 9.73 2.16 11.39
C ALA A 147 9.15 1.82 12.77
N GLU A 148 9.81 2.27 13.85
CA GLU A 148 9.32 2.12 15.23
C GLU A 148 7.93 2.76 15.41
N ALA A 149 7.71 3.93 14.84
CA ALA A 149 6.42 4.59 14.90
C ALA A 149 5.33 3.81 14.14
N ILE A 150 5.62 3.30 12.95
CA ILE A 150 4.69 2.44 12.18
C ILE A 150 4.38 1.16 12.96
N GLU A 151 5.38 0.57 13.61
CA GLU A 151 5.21 -0.63 14.44
C GLU A 151 4.29 -0.39 15.65
N ALA A 152 4.25 0.83 16.18
CA ALA A 152 3.34 1.21 17.25
C ALA A 152 1.91 1.53 16.77
N MET A 153 1.69 1.75 15.47
CA MET A 153 0.37 2.09 14.93
C MET A 153 -0.58 0.88 14.91
N LYS A 154 -1.88 1.16 14.96
CA LYS A 154 -2.90 0.14 14.69
C LYS A 154 -2.93 -0.21 13.20
N GLY A 155 -2.91 -1.50 12.91
CA GLY A 155 -3.01 -2.03 11.56
C GLY A 155 -1.66 -2.23 10.88
N THR A 156 -1.68 -2.52 9.59
CA THR A 156 -0.48 -2.72 8.77
C THR A 156 -0.42 -1.65 7.69
N CYS A 157 0.73 -0.99 7.56
CA CYS A 157 1.06 -0.20 6.39
C CYS A 157 1.32 -1.16 5.22
N SER A 158 0.27 -1.46 4.46
CA SER A 158 0.32 -2.50 3.43
C SER A 158 1.33 -2.15 2.34
N TYR A 159 1.44 -0.86 2.02
CA TYR A 159 2.30 -0.37 0.96
C TYR A 159 3.10 0.85 1.40
N ILE A 160 4.40 0.81 1.14
CA ILE A 160 5.26 1.98 1.25
C ILE A 160 6.00 2.15 -0.07
N CYS A 161 5.92 3.33 -0.67
CA CYS A 161 6.71 3.68 -1.85
C CYS A 161 7.59 4.89 -1.55
N LEU A 162 8.89 4.71 -1.76
CA LEU A 162 9.92 5.72 -1.54
C LEU A 162 10.61 6.05 -2.88
N PRO A 163 9.95 6.74 -3.83
CA PRO A 163 10.58 7.22 -5.07
C PRO A 163 11.56 8.39 -4.81
N VAL A 164 12.50 8.18 -3.89
CA VAL A 164 13.47 9.18 -3.44
C VAL A 164 14.90 8.74 -3.80
N CYS A 165 15.83 9.68 -3.82
CA CYS A 165 17.26 9.35 -3.93
C CYS A 165 17.70 8.49 -2.74
N HIS A 166 18.69 7.61 -2.93
CA HIS A 166 19.24 6.78 -1.85
C HIS A 166 18.18 5.97 -1.06
N SER A 167 17.10 5.53 -1.71
CA SER A 167 15.98 4.86 -1.05
C SER A 167 16.29 3.46 -0.52
N LEU A 168 17.31 2.77 -1.06
CA LEU A 168 17.57 1.36 -0.73
C LEU A 168 17.83 1.11 0.77
N PRO A 169 18.70 1.86 1.47
CA PRO A 169 18.84 1.74 2.92
C PRO A 169 17.52 1.95 3.68
N SER A 170 16.73 2.96 3.31
CA SER A 170 15.43 3.23 3.96
C SER A 170 14.40 2.13 3.67
N LYS A 171 14.40 1.58 2.45
CA LYS A 171 13.59 0.41 2.09
C LYS A 171 13.89 -0.75 3.02
N LEU A 172 15.16 -1.15 3.16
CA LEU A 172 15.56 -2.30 3.97
C LEU A 172 15.18 -2.12 5.44
N ALA A 173 15.34 -0.91 5.98
CA ALA A 173 14.94 -0.60 7.36
C ALA A 173 13.42 -0.75 7.57
N LEU A 174 12.62 -0.29 6.62
CA LEU A 174 11.16 -0.40 6.70
C LEU A 174 10.67 -1.82 6.41
N GLU A 175 11.32 -2.58 5.51
CA GLU A 175 10.98 -3.99 5.25
C GLU A 175 11.15 -4.87 6.49
N ALA A 176 12.03 -4.48 7.42
CA ALA A 176 12.21 -5.18 8.70
C ALA A 176 11.09 -4.88 9.72
N CYS A 177 10.25 -3.86 9.50
CA CYS A 177 9.16 -3.50 10.39
C CYS A 177 7.99 -4.47 10.26
N GLU A 178 7.56 -5.08 11.37
CA GLU A 178 6.50 -6.10 11.37
C GLU A 178 5.13 -5.58 10.91
N ASN A 179 4.88 -4.27 11.10
CA ASN A 179 3.66 -3.59 10.66
C ASN A 179 3.73 -3.05 9.24
N THR A 180 4.72 -3.43 8.45
CA THR A 180 4.74 -3.19 7.01
C THR A 180 4.52 -4.50 6.26
N ALA A 181 3.99 -4.43 5.04
CA ALA A 181 3.88 -5.62 4.19
C ALA A 181 4.78 -5.53 2.96
N LEU A 182 4.72 -4.44 2.21
CA LEU A 182 5.46 -4.25 0.98
C LEU A 182 6.09 -2.85 0.94
N VAL A 183 7.40 -2.80 0.69
CA VAL A 183 8.17 -1.56 0.64
C VAL A 183 8.95 -1.49 -0.67
N PHE A 184 8.81 -0.38 -1.38
CA PHE A 184 9.47 -0.14 -2.66
C PHE A 184 10.38 1.06 -2.55
N GLY A 185 11.62 0.88 -3.02
CA GLY A 185 12.60 1.96 -3.15
C GLY A 185 12.52 2.66 -4.50
N SER A 186 11.70 2.16 -5.43
CA SER A 186 11.49 2.77 -6.74
C SER A 186 10.02 2.65 -7.12
N ALA A 187 9.55 3.60 -7.94
CA ALA A 187 8.20 3.50 -8.49
C ALA A 187 8.10 2.47 -9.64
N GLU A 188 9.22 2.07 -10.24
CA GLU A 188 9.28 1.04 -11.29
C GLU A 188 9.04 -0.37 -10.70
N ASP A 189 9.43 -0.59 -9.45
CA ASP A 189 9.29 -1.89 -8.76
C ASP A 189 7.81 -2.27 -8.53
N ILE A 190 6.92 -1.27 -8.50
CA ILE A 190 5.52 -1.44 -8.10
C ILE A 190 4.68 -2.19 -9.17
N VAL A 191 4.99 -2.01 -10.46
CA VAL A 191 4.25 -2.64 -11.56
C VAL A 191 4.51 -4.15 -11.60
N THR A 192 5.73 -4.57 -11.27
CA THR A 192 6.07 -5.99 -11.14
C THR A 192 5.31 -6.63 -9.98
N GLU A 193 5.07 -5.90 -8.88
CA GLU A 193 4.38 -6.44 -7.71
C GLU A 193 2.87 -6.65 -7.92
N ILE A 194 2.16 -5.75 -8.61
CA ILE A 194 0.74 -6.00 -8.97
C ILE A 194 0.59 -7.34 -9.68
N ASN A 195 1.49 -7.60 -10.64
CA ASN A 195 1.47 -8.84 -11.40
C ASN A 195 1.78 -10.04 -10.50
N THR A 196 2.73 -9.93 -9.58
CA THR A 196 3.06 -10.97 -8.61
C THR A 196 1.88 -11.27 -7.67
N GLN A 197 1.27 -10.25 -7.06
CA GLN A 197 0.10 -10.42 -6.18
C GLN A 197 -1.12 -11.02 -6.91
N CYS A 198 -1.32 -10.67 -8.18
CA CYS A 198 -2.35 -11.32 -9.01
C CYS A 198 -2.01 -12.79 -9.31
N ILE A 199 -0.74 -13.11 -9.60
CA ILE A 199 -0.27 -14.49 -9.82
C ILE A 199 -0.43 -15.32 -8.55
N GLU A 200 -0.10 -14.78 -7.38
CA GLU A 200 -0.28 -15.43 -6.08
C GLU A 200 -1.75 -15.75 -5.79
N ALA A 201 -2.68 -14.93 -6.26
CA ALA A 201 -4.11 -15.16 -6.21
C ALA A 201 -4.64 -16.20 -7.23
N THR A 202 -3.78 -16.82 -8.04
CA THR A 202 -4.11 -17.82 -9.08
C THR A 202 -5.07 -17.33 -10.17
N LEU A 203 -5.26 -16.02 -10.29
CA LEU A 203 -6.11 -15.39 -11.31
C LEU A 203 -5.34 -14.25 -11.96
N ASN A 204 -5.31 -14.22 -13.29
CA ASN A 204 -4.84 -13.00 -13.95
C ASN A 204 -5.79 -11.83 -13.62
N TYR A 205 -5.27 -10.60 -13.57
CA TYR A 205 -6.01 -9.41 -13.15
C TYR A 205 -7.33 -9.20 -13.93
N ALA A 206 -7.33 -9.51 -15.23
CA ALA A 206 -8.52 -9.38 -16.07
C ALA A 206 -9.65 -10.34 -15.62
N GLU A 207 -9.32 -11.56 -15.23
CA GLU A 207 -10.27 -12.54 -14.73
C GLU A 207 -10.81 -12.16 -13.34
N LEU A 208 -9.94 -11.70 -12.44
CA LEU A 208 -10.35 -11.21 -11.12
C LEU A 208 -11.34 -10.05 -11.26
N LYS A 209 -11.02 -9.08 -12.11
CA LYS A 209 -11.89 -7.93 -12.42
C LYS A 209 -13.25 -8.36 -12.97
N SER A 210 -13.28 -9.35 -13.87
CA SER A 210 -14.52 -9.90 -14.43
C SER A 210 -15.40 -10.56 -13.35
N ARG A 211 -14.80 -11.38 -12.49
CA ARG A 211 -15.50 -12.06 -11.39
C ARG A 211 -16.09 -11.06 -10.38
N MET A 212 -15.30 -10.08 -9.95
CA MET A 212 -15.77 -9.04 -9.03
C MET A 212 -16.95 -8.25 -9.60
N LYS A 213 -16.87 -7.88 -10.89
CA LYS A 213 -17.97 -7.23 -11.59
C LYS A 213 -19.24 -8.09 -11.58
N SER A 214 -19.12 -9.41 -11.76
CA SER A 214 -20.26 -10.33 -11.70
C SER A 214 -20.87 -10.42 -10.30
N VAL A 215 -20.06 -10.42 -9.23
CA VAL A 215 -20.55 -10.46 -7.84
C VAL A 215 -21.31 -9.17 -7.51
N ILE A 216 -20.69 -8.01 -7.75
CA ILE A 216 -21.28 -6.69 -7.47
C ILE A 216 -22.56 -6.45 -8.27
N LEU A 217 -22.59 -6.86 -9.55
CA LEU A 217 -23.77 -6.69 -10.40
C LEU A 217 -24.84 -7.79 -10.19
N GLY A 218 -24.44 -8.96 -9.72
CA GLY A 218 -25.35 -10.07 -9.39
C GLY A 218 -26.19 -9.78 -8.15
N GLU A 219 -25.63 -9.08 -7.16
CA GLU A 219 -26.36 -8.65 -5.95
C GLU A 219 -27.39 -7.54 -6.22
N ARG A 220 -27.31 -6.82 -7.35
CA ARG A 220 -28.34 -5.84 -7.73
C ARG A 220 -29.62 -6.46 -8.30
N HIS A 221 -29.68 -7.78 -8.46
CA HIS A 221 -30.82 -8.50 -9.06
C HIS A 221 -31.39 -9.62 -8.17
N ALA A 222 -31.01 -9.68 -6.88
CA ALA A 222 -31.61 -10.58 -5.89
C ALA A 222 -32.53 -9.80 -4.93
#